data_AF-A0A950R2I3-F1
#
_entry.id   AF-A0A950R2I3-F1
#
_cell.length_a   1.000
_cell.length_b   1.000
_cell.length_c   1.000
_cell.angle_alpha   90.00
_cell.angle_beta   90.00
_cell.angle_gamma   90.00
#
_symmetry.space_group_name_H-M   'P 1'
#
loop_
_entity.id
_entity.type
_entity.pdbx_description
1 polymer ?
#
loop_
_entity_poly.entity_id
_entity_poly.type
_entity_poly.pdbx_seq_one_letter_code
_entity_poly.pdbx_strand_id
1 'polypeptide(L)'
;IAQNAKKVVFCGTFDAQGSKVSWSQGRLVVLQSGRVRKFVKDVERITFSADLARKRGQEVLYITERAVFRLVPGGLELIEIAPGIDLDRDILPHMEFRPSISAIGAMPVSVFE
;
A
#
# COMPACT_ATOMS: atom_id res chain seq x y z
N ILE A 1 -8.07 19.41 2.49
CA ILE A 1 -8.46 18.32 3.41
C ILE A 1 -7.23 17.58 3.95
N ALA A 2 -6.53 16.77 3.13
CA ALA A 2 -5.42 15.94 3.62
C ALA A 2 -4.25 16.70 4.28
N GLN A 3 -3.89 17.89 3.80
CA GLN A 3 -2.72 18.63 4.30
C GLN A 3 -2.79 19.04 5.78
N ASN A 4 -3.98 19.22 6.36
CA ASN A 4 -4.13 19.70 7.75
C ASN A 4 -4.68 18.63 8.70
N ALA A 5 -4.99 17.44 8.19
CA ALA A 5 -5.50 16.34 9.02
C ALA A 5 -4.40 15.81 9.95
N LYS A 6 -4.75 15.36 11.16
CA LYS A 6 -3.77 14.71 12.06
C LYS A 6 -3.32 13.35 11.50
N LYS A 7 -4.25 12.63 10.87
CA LYS A 7 -4.06 11.33 10.24
C LYS A 7 -4.66 11.35 8.84
N VAL A 8 -3.94 10.78 7.88
CA VAL A 8 -4.38 10.62 6.49
C VAL A 8 -4.33 9.14 6.14
N VAL A 9 -5.44 8.59 5.68
CA VAL A 9 -5.53 7.21 5.23
C VAL A 9 -5.93 7.23 3.76
N PHE A 10 -4.99 6.88 2.90
CA PHE A 10 -5.23 6.67 1.48
C PHE A 10 -5.71 5.24 1.27
N CYS A 11 -6.90 5.07 0.68
CA CYS A 11 -7.45 3.77 0.34
C CYS A 11 -7.54 3.63 -1.18
N GLY A 12 -7.09 2.50 -1.72
CA GLY A 12 -7.27 2.18 -3.12
C GLY A 12 -6.57 0.89 -3.50
N THR A 13 -6.73 0.45 -4.74
CA THR A 13 -6.10 -0.80 -5.20
C THR A 13 -4.57 -0.69 -5.27
N PHE A 14 -3.88 -1.83 -5.17
CA PHE A 14 -2.41 -1.90 -5.25
C PHE A 14 -1.89 -1.50 -6.64
N ASP A 15 -2.52 -2.02 -7.68
CA ASP A 15 -2.30 -1.68 -9.08
C ASP A 15 -3.64 -1.36 -9.76
N ALA A 16 -3.60 -0.85 -10.99
CA ALA A 16 -4.78 -0.43 -11.74
C ALA A 16 -4.82 -1.03 -13.14
N GLN A 17 -5.97 -0.86 -13.80
CA GLN A 17 -6.25 -1.34 -15.15
C GLN A 17 -6.18 -2.88 -15.28
N GLY A 18 -7.31 -3.53 -15.00
CA GLY A 18 -7.47 -4.97 -15.20
C GLY A 18 -7.01 -5.84 -14.02
N SER A 19 -6.74 -5.25 -12.87
CA SER A 19 -6.48 -6.01 -11.64
C SER A 19 -7.69 -6.86 -11.27
N LYS A 20 -7.46 -8.15 -10.99
CA LYS A 20 -8.48 -9.09 -10.52
C LYS A 20 -7.93 -9.86 -9.34
N VAL A 21 -8.69 -9.82 -8.25
CA VAL A 21 -8.42 -10.58 -7.05
C VAL A 21 -9.63 -11.43 -6.70
N SER A 22 -9.39 -12.55 -6.03
CA SER A 22 -10.43 -13.38 -5.44
C SER A 22 -10.12 -13.58 -3.97
N TRP A 23 -11.17 -13.62 -3.17
CA TRP A 23 -11.08 -14.01 -1.78
C TRP A 23 -11.77 -15.35 -1.58
N SER A 24 -11.06 -16.30 -1.00
CA SER A 24 -11.61 -17.61 -0.66
C SER A 24 -10.89 -18.19 0.54
N GLN A 25 -11.64 -18.82 1.44
CA GLN A 25 -11.09 -19.54 2.61
C GLN A 25 -10.14 -18.70 3.48
N GLY A 26 -10.47 -17.42 3.69
CA GLY A 26 -9.65 -16.54 4.53
C GLY A 26 -8.35 -16.08 3.86
N ARG A 27 -8.23 -16.18 2.53
CA ARG A 27 -7.02 -15.83 1.77
C ARG A 27 -7.35 -15.06 0.50
N LEU A 28 -6.53 -14.06 0.22
CA LEU A 28 -6.53 -13.27 -1.00
C LEU A 28 -5.66 -13.97 -2.04
N VAL A 29 -6.17 -14.05 -3.25
CA VAL A 29 -5.45 -14.55 -4.42
C VAL A 29 -5.48 -13.49 -5.51
N VAL A 30 -4.31 -13.11 -6.01
CA VAL A 30 -4.20 -12.26 -7.20
C VAL A 30 -4.40 -13.14 -8.43
N LEU A 31 -5.57 -13.03 -9.07
CA LEU A 31 -5.88 -13.77 -10.30
C LEU A 31 -5.22 -13.11 -11.52
N GLN A 32 -5.12 -11.79 -11.51
CA GLN A 32 -4.51 -11.00 -12.57
C GLN A 32 -4.01 -9.68 -12.00
N SER A 33 -2.72 -9.38 -12.14
CA SER A 33 -2.18 -8.07 -11.76
C SER A 33 -2.64 -6.98 -12.74
N GLY A 34 -2.81 -5.77 -12.23
CA GLY A 34 -3.08 -4.59 -13.04
C GLY A 34 -1.91 -4.20 -13.93
N ARG A 35 -2.20 -3.60 -15.08
CA ARG A 35 -1.18 -3.12 -16.03
C ARG A 35 -0.49 -1.83 -15.57
N VAL A 36 -1.17 -1.04 -14.75
CA VAL A 36 -0.67 0.26 -14.28
C VAL A 36 -0.20 0.13 -12.83
N ARG A 37 1.10 0.36 -12.61
CA ARG A 37 1.69 0.42 -11.28
C ARG A 37 1.30 1.74 -10.60
N LYS A 38 0.95 1.69 -9.32
CA LYS A 38 0.59 2.89 -8.53
C LYS A 38 1.68 3.32 -7.54
N PHE A 39 2.64 2.43 -7.27
CA PHE A 39 3.84 2.72 -6.50
C PHE A 39 4.99 2.98 -7.47
N VAL A 40 4.99 4.18 -8.05
CA VAL A 40 5.95 4.63 -9.06
C VAL A 40 7.11 5.40 -8.43
N LYS A 41 8.25 5.46 -9.12
CA LYS A 41 9.42 6.20 -8.64
C LYS A 41 9.15 7.70 -8.62
N ASP A 42 8.53 8.21 -9.69
CA ASP A 42 8.26 9.63 -9.90
C ASP A 42 6.78 9.81 -10.29
N VAL A 43 6.06 10.66 -9.55
CA VAL A 43 4.68 11.04 -9.90
C VAL A 43 4.67 12.19 -10.90
N GLU A 44 3.68 12.24 -11.78
CA GLU A 44 3.53 13.34 -12.73
C GLU A 44 3.30 14.68 -12.02
N ARG A 45 2.52 14.67 -10.93
CA ARG A 45 2.22 15.85 -10.11
C ARG A 45 2.04 15.50 -8.65
N ILE A 46 2.69 16.27 -7.78
CA ILE A 46 2.51 16.18 -6.33
C ILE A 46 1.20 16.86 -5.94
N THR A 47 0.20 16.08 -5.54
CA THR A 47 -1.07 16.58 -4.95
C THR A 47 -1.09 16.45 -3.43
N PHE A 48 -0.22 15.60 -2.88
CA PHE A 48 0.06 15.44 -1.45
C PHE A 48 1.57 15.36 -1.23
N SER A 49 2.10 16.19 -0.33
CA SER A 49 3.55 16.26 -0.04
C SER A 49 3.89 15.44 1.20
N ALA A 50 4.60 14.32 0.99
CA ALA A 50 5.14 13.50 2.07
C ALA A 50 6.11 14.26 2.98
N ASP A 51 6.93 15.16 2.41
CA ASP A 51 7.88 15.97 3.19
C ASP A 51 7.18 16.92 4.14
N LEU A 52 6.11 17.58 3.68
CA LEU A 52 5.32 18.45 4.53
C LEU A 52 4.60 17.65 5.62
N ALA A 53 4.05 16.47 5.28
CA ALA A 53 3.39 15.59 6.23
C ALA A 53 4.35 15.14 7.35
N ARG A 54 5.58 14.75 7.00
CA ARG A 54 6.64 14.40 7.95
C ARG A 54 7.02 15.57 8.86
N LYS A 55 7.24 16.77 8.29
CA LYS A 55 7.53 17.99 9.07
C LYS A 55 6.45 18.33 10.08
N ARG A 56 5.19 17.98 9.77
CA ARG A 56 4.03 18.22 10.62
C ARG A 56 3.74 17.07 11.60
N GLY A 57 4.50 15.97 11.55
CA GLY A 57 4.24 14.79 12.36
C GLY A 57 2.91 14.11 12.04
N GLN A 58 2.42 14.22 10.80
CA GLN A 58 1.17 13.58 10.39
C GLN A 58 1.36 12.07 10.28
N GLU A 59 0.40 11.32 10.79
CA GLU A 59 0.33 9.89 10.52
C GLU A 59 -0.27 9.67 9.12
N VAL A 60 0.43 8.95 8.25
CA VAL A 60 -0.03 8.66 6.88
C VAL A 60 0.03 7.16 6.62
N LEU A 61 -1.10 6.60 6.19
CA LEU A 61 -1.25 5.20 5.80
C LEU A 61 -1.72 5.09 4.35
N TYR A 62 -1.23 4.07 3.65
CA TYR A 62 -1.69 3.67 2.33
C TYR A 62 -2.20 2.23 2.44
N ILE A 63 -3.50 2.04 2.34
CA ILE A 63 -4.17 0.76 2.48
C ILE A 63 -4.64 0.29 1.11
N THR A 64 -4.24 -0.93 0.75
CA THR A 64 -4.65 -1.61 -0.46
C THR A 64 -5.30 -2.95 -0.14
N GLU A 65 -5.83 -3.63 -1.15
CA GLU A 65 -6.32 -4.99 -0.97
C GLU A 65 -5.20 -5.97 -0.58
N ARG A 66 -3.94 -5.71 -0.95
CA ARG A 66 -2.81 -6.63 -0.74
C ARG A 66 -1.96 -6.32 0.49
N ALA A 67 -1.86 -5.04 0.85
CA ALA A 67 -0.87 -4.56 1.81
C ALA A 67 -1.21 -3.19 2.38
N VAL A 68 -0.67 -2.93 3.58
CA VAL A 68 -0.69 -1.62 4.24
C VAL A 68 0.72 -1.07 4.34
N PHE A 69 0.86 0.20 3.95
CA PHE A 69 2.11 0.95 4.06
C PHE A 69 1.96 2.16 5.00
N ARG A 70 3.03 2.49 5.70
CA ARG A 70 3.14 3.70 6.52
C ARG A 70 4.18 4.65 5.94
N LEU A 71 3.91 5.94 5.95
CA LEU A 71 4.94 6.94 5.69
C LEU A 71 5.85 7.08 6.92
N VAL A 72 7.14 6.83 6.73
CA VAL A 72 8.20 6.97 7.72
C VAL A 72 9.29 7.94 7.22
N PRO A 73 10.25 8.38 8.06
CA PRO A 73 11.31 9.28 7.61
C PRO A 73 12.06 8.80 6.37
N GLY A 74 12.28 7.49 6.23
CA GLY A 74 12.97 6.89 5.08
C GLY A 74 12.14 6.64 3.82
N GLY A 75 10.84 6.94 3.82
CA GLY A 75 9.94 6.62 2.69
C GLY A 75 8.73 5.81 3.14
N LEU A 76 8.33 4.82 2.36
CA LEU A 76 7.26 3.91 2.75
C LEU A 76 7.82 2.68 3.46
N GLU A 77 7.20 2.34 4.58
CA GLU A 77 7.40 1.08 5.29
C GLU A 77 6.21 0.15 5.00
N LEU A 78 6.49 -1.09 4.60
CA LEU A 78 5.48 -2.15 4.49
C LEU A 78 5.21 -2.72 5.89
N ILE A 79 4.00 -2.53 6.41
CA ILE A 79 3.66 -2.88 7.80
C ILE A 79 2.69 -4.04 7.91
N GLU A 80 1.84 -4.28 6.90
CA GLU A 80 0.92 -5.43 6.90
C GLU A 80 0.77 -6.01 5.49
N ILE A 81 0.57 -7.33 5.41
CA ILE A 81 0.27 -8.06 4.18
C ILE A 81 -1.05 -8.84 4.36
N ALA A 82 -1.89 -8.85 3.33
CA ALA A 82 -3.13 -9.61 3.31
C ALA A 82 -2.83 -11.12 3.35
N PRO A 83 -3.63 -11.92 4.09
CA PRO A 83 -3.49 -13.37 4.08
C PRO A 83 -3.50 -13.93 2.64
N GLY A 84 -2.56 -14.81 2.30
CA GLY A 84 -2.46 -15.39 0.95
C GLY A 84 -1.58 -14.61 -0.05
N ILE A 85 -1.23 -13.35 0.27
CA ILE A 85 -0.30 -12.54 -0.53
C ILE A 85 1.14 -12.88 -0.17
N ASP A 86 1.96 -13.03 -1.21
CA ASP A 86 3.40 -13.25 -1.10
C ASP A 86 4.17 -11.98 -1.47
N LEU A 87 5.18 -11.64 -0.68
CA LEU A 87 5.94 -10.41 -0.84
C LEU A 87 6.69 -10.34 -2.18
N ASP A 88 7.39 -11.42 -2.53
CA ASP A 88 8.28 -11.46 -3.69
C ASP A 88 7.52 -11.70 -5.00
N ARG A 89 6.32 -12.27 -4.93
CA ARG A 89 5.44 -12.49 -6.08
C ARG A 89 4.46 -11.36 -6.32
N ASP A 90 3.73 -10.93 -5.29
CA ASP A 90 2.50 -10.15 -5.44
C ASP A 90 2.66 -8.65 -5.11
N ILE A 91 3.76 -8.28 -4.44
CA ILE A 91 4.04 -6.91 -3.99
C ILE A 91 5.26 -6.32 -4.71
N LEU A 92 6.47 -6.83 -4.43
CA LEU A 92 7.72 -6.17 -4.86
C LEU A 92 7.87 -6.02 -6.38
N PRO A 93 7.53 -7.01 -7.23
CA PRO A 93 7.65 -6.88 -8.69
C PRO A 93 6.69 -5.83 -9.31
N HIS A 94 5.69 -5.40 -8.54
CA HIS A 94 4.64 -4.49 -8.95
C HIS A 94 4.87 -3.05 -8.45
N MET A 95 6.02 -2.79 -7.81
CA MET A 95 6.48 -1.46 -7.38
C MET A 95 7.73 -1.03 -8.17
N GLU A 96 7.92 0.27 -8.36
CA GLU A 96 9.12 0.83 -9.00
C GLU A 96 10.21 1.23 -8.00
N PHE A 97 9.95 1.06 -6.71
CA PHE A 97 10.89 1.26 -5.64
C PHE A 97 10.67 0.20 -4.56
N ARG A 98 11.69 -0.03 -3.73
CA ARG A 98 11.61 -0.99 -2.63
C ARG A 98 11.21 -0.26 -1.33
N PRO A 99 10.09 -0.62 -0.69
CA PRO A 99 9.75 -0.08 0.63
C PRO A 99 10.72 -0.61 1.69
N SER A 100 10.83 0.06 2.83
CA SER A 100 11.48 -0.53 3.99
C SER A 100 10.63 -1.66 4.56
N ILE A 101 11.28 -2.73 4.99
CA ILE A 101 10.64 -3.93 5.53
C ILE A 101 11.28 -4.24 6.87
N SER A 102 10.49 -4.24 7.93
CA SER A 102 10.95 -4.42 9.31
C SER A 102 10.21 -5.59 9.97
N ALA A 103 9.02 -5.33 10.49
CA ALA A 103 8.13 -6.30 11.12
C ALA A 103 6.77 -6.26 10.41
N ILE A 104 6.58 -7.17 9.45
CA ILE A 104 5.33 -7.28 8.71
C ILE A 104 4.31 -8.04 9.56
N GLY A 105 3.18 -7.39 9.87
CA GLY A 105 2.00 -8.03 10.43
C GLY A 105 1.11 -8.67 9.36
N ALA A 106 0.20 -9.53 9.78
CA ALA A 106 -0.90 -9.97 8.93
C ALA A 106 -2.04 -8.94 9.01
N MET A 107 -2.64 -8.57 7.88
CA MET A 107 -3.88 -7.80 7.89
C MET A 107 -4.99 -8.64 8.56
N PRO A 108 -5.91 -8.02 9.33
CA PRO A 108 -6.94 -8.77 10.05
C PRO A 108 -7.84 -9.57 9.09
N VAL A 109 -7.96 -10.89 9.28
CA VAL A 109 -8.76 -11.75 8.39
C VAL A 109 -10.22 -11.29 8.28
N SER A 110 -10.76 -10.70 9.34
CA SER A 110 -12.14 -10.19 9.39
C SER A 110 -12.44 -9.06 8.40
N VAL A 111 -11.43 -8.35 7.87
CA VAL A 111 -11.70 -7.29 6.87
C VAL A 111 -11.94 -7.85 5.47
N PHE A 112 -11.87 -9.17 5.32
CA PHE A 112 -11.99 -9.86 4.06
C PHE A 112 -13.13 -10.89 4.02
N GLU A 113 -13.94 -10.99 5.09
CA GLU A 113 -15.14 -11.85 5.12
C GLU A 113 -16.24 -11.41 4.14
#